data_AF-A0A663F2Y1-F1
#
_entry.id   AF-A0A663F2Y1-F1
#
_cell.length_a   1.000
_cell.length_b   1.000
_cell.length_c   1.000
_cell.angle_alpha   90.00
_cell.angle_beta   90.00
_cell.angle_gamma   90.00
#
_symmetry.space_group_name_H-M   'P 1'
#
loop_
_entity.id
_entity.type
_entity.pdbx_description
1 polymer ?
#
loop_
_entity_poly.entity_id
_entity_poly.type
_entity_poly.pdbx_seq_one_letter_code
_entity_poly.pdbx_strand_id
1 'polypeptide(L)'
;MFRHLQNSEIIQQLTEKFEEVLGGHGGCWEWGRQAALLTRLPQDSAEDVVPEIRAICMEELGTWMKSYTASFLTDGYLKYIGWTLHDKQREVRLQCVKALQGLYCHRDTAAHMELFTSRFKTRMVSMVLDKEPDVAVEVVKLLTLMLE
;
A
#
# COMPACT_ATOMS: atom_id res chain seq x y z
N MET A 1 19.81 0.41 -9.02
CA MET A 1 20.72 0.22 -7.87
C MET A 1 20.56 -1.15 -7.19
N PHE A 2 19.56 -1.99 -7.52
CA PHE A 2 19.27 -3.22 -6.76
C PHE A 2 19.41 -4.54 -7.55
N ARG A 3 20.01 -4.55 -8.74
CA ARG A 3 20.01 -5.73 -9.64
C ARG A 3 20.87 -6.92 -9.17
N HIS A 4 21.54 -6.85 -8.02
CA HIS A 4 22.52 -7.85 -7.57
C HIS A 4 22.41 -8.25 -6.08
N LEU A 5 21.38 -7.81 -5.37
CA LEU A 5 21.25 -8.06 -3.92
C LEU A 5 20.29 -9.21 -3.65
N GLN A 6 20.58 -10.04 -2.65
CA GLN A 6 19.66 -11.08 -2.20
C GLN A 6 18.42 -10.43 -1.56
N ASN A 7 17.25 -11.11 -1.58
CA ASN A 7 15.99 -10.55 -1.07
C ASN A 7 16.09 -10.02 0.36
N SER A 8 16.87 -10.69 1.22
CA SER A 8 17.17 -10.25 2.58
C SER A 8 17.97 -8.95 2.64
N GLU A 9 18.93 -8.74 1.72
CA GLU A 9 19.74 -7.52 1.65
C GLU A 9 18.95 -6.33 1.10
N ILE A 10 18.03 -6.56 0.14
CA ILE A 10 17.15 -5.50 -0.34
C ILE A 10 16.21 -5.05 0.77
N ILE A 11 15.64 -6.01 1.52
CA ILE A 11 14.79 -5.70 2.68
C ILE A 11 15.60 -4.93 3.72
N GLN A 12 16.80 -5.39 4.08
CA GLN A 12 17.65 -4.72 5.07
C GLN A 12 18.05 -3.31 4.62
N GLN A 13 18.48 -3.11 3.37
CA GLN A 13 18.83 -1.79 2.85
C GLN A 13 17.62 -0.87 2.74
N LEU A 14 16.44 -1.40 2.44
CA LEU A 14 15.21 -0.62 2.52
C LEU A 14 14.98 -0.22 3.98
N THR A 15 14.94 -1.17 4.93
CA THR A 15 14.72 -0.89 6.36
C THR A 15 15.72 0.12 6.93
N GLU A 16 17.03 -0.02 6.67
CA GLU A 16 18.06 0.91 7.14
C GLU A 16 17.88 2.32 6.54
N LYS A 17 17.56 2.39 5.25
CA LYS A 17 17.33 3.67 4.56
C LYS A 17 15.99 4.30 4.94
N PHE A 18 15.03 3.49 5.40
CA PHE A 18 13.77 3.94 6.00
C PHE A 18 14.03 4.54 7.40
N GLU A 19 14.84 3.90 8.25
CA GLU A 19 15.21 4.40 9.58
C GLU A 19 16.02 5.72 9.50
N GLU A 20 16.96 5.82 8.56
CA GLU A 20 17.75 7.04 8.32
C GLU A 20 16.87 8.25 7.95
N VAL A 21 15.78 8.00 7.22
CA VAL A 21 14.85 9.04 6.74
C VAL A 21 13.84 9.45 7.81
N LEU A 22 13.43 8.55 8.70
CA LEU A 22 12.64 8.92 9.89
C LEU A 22 13.43 9.84 10.84
N GLY A 23 14.77 9.80 10.78
CA GLY A 23 15.65 10.75 11.47
C GLY A 23 15.89 12.08 10.75
N GLY A 24 15.48 12.24 9.49
CA GLY A 24 15.83 13.38 8.65
C GLY A 24 14.61 14.11 8.05
N HIS A 25 14.38 15.35 8.50
CA HIS A 25 13.28 16.25 8.12
C HIS A 25 13.12 16.61 6.61
N GLY A 26 13.74 15.90 5.66
CA GLY A 26 13.82 16.33 4.25
C GLY A 26 13.58 15.28 3.13
N GLY A 27 13.38 13.99 3.43
CA GLY A 27 13.43 12.91 2.41
C GLY A 27 12.09 12.38 1.86
N CYS A 28 10.96 12.87 2.38
CA CYS A 28 9.61 12.33 2.14
C CYS A 28 9.18 12.30 0.64
N TRP A 29 9.58 13.29 -0.16
CA TRP A 29 9.12 13.45 -1.55
C TRP A 29 9.86 12.57 -2.57
N GLU A 30 11.07 12.12 -2.27
CA GLU A 30 11.89 11.31 -3.18
C GLU A 30 11.46 9.83 -3.14
N TRP A 31 11.07 9.38 -1.95
CA TRP A 31 10.46 8.06 -1.72
C TRP A 31 9.07 7.92 -2.31
N GLY A 32 8.24 8.96 -2.24
CA GLY A 32 6.98 8.97 -2.97
C GLY A 32 7.14 8.69 -4.47
N ARG A 33 8.26 9.13 -5.05
CA ARG A 33 8.64 8.81 -6.44
C ARG A 33 9.26 7.41 -6.59
N GLN A 34 10.02 6.90 -5.63
CA GLN A 34 10.60 5.55 -5.69
C GLN A 34 9.57 4.43 -5.41
N ALA A 35 8.64 4.60 -4.47
CA ALA A 35 7.50 3.71 -4.28
C ALA A 35 6.57 3.72 -5.50
N ALA A 36 6.39 4.89 -6.13
CA ALA A 36 5.71 5.03 -7.42
C ALA A 36 6.42 4.32 -8.58
N LEU A 37 7.75 4.22 -8.54
CA LEU A 37 8.55 3.49 -9.53
C LEU A 37 8.45 1.98 -9.31
N LEU A 38 8.45 1.50 -8.05
CA LEU A 38 8.25 0.08 -7.72
C LEU A 38 6.85 -0.44 -8.11
N THR A 39 5.84 0.44 -8.05
CA THR A 39 4.46 0.13 -8.47
C THR A 39 4.18 0.39 -9.96
N ARG A 40 5.09 1.08 -10.68
CA ARG A 40 5.05 1.29 -12.14
C ARG A 40 5.92 0.32 -12.94
N LEU A 41 6.65 -0.59 -12.28
CA LEU A 41 7.34 -1.66 -13.01
C LEU A 41 6.27 -2.48 -13.75
N PRO A 42 6.41 -2.68 -15.07
CA PRO A 42 5.41 -3.39 -15.85
C PRO A 42 5.07 -4.71 -15.17
N GLN A 43 3.80 -4.93 -14.86
CA GLN A 43 3.29 -6.23 -14.38
C GLN A 43 3.50 -7.36 -15.41
N ASP A 44 4.03 -7.03 -16.59
CA ASP A 44 4.38 -7.94 -17.68
C ASP A 44 5.87 -8.35 -17.69
N SER A 45 6.76 -7.72 -16.90
CA SER A 45 8.13 -8.20 -16.66
C SER A 45 8.27 -8.78 -15.25
N ALA A 46 7.28 -9.58 -14.84
CA ALA A 46 6.99 -10.03 -13.48
C ALA A 46 8.01 -10.97 -12.82
N GLU A 47 9.30 -10.84 -13.13
CA GLU A 47 10.38 -11.58 -12.46
C GLU A 47 11.19 -10.71 -11.48
N ASP A 48 11.06 -9.38 -11.49
CA ASP A 48 12.07 -8.49 -10.86
C ASP A 48 11.61 -7.68 -9.63
N VAL A 49 10.39 -7.89 -9.10
CA VAL A 49 10.06 -7.40 -7.74
C VAL A 49 9.40 -8.51 -6.94
N VAL A 50 10.11 -8.91 -5.90
CA VAL A 50 9.70 -9.90 -4.91
C VAL A 50 8.38 -9.44 -4.26
N PRO A 51 7.32 -10.26 -4.25
CA PRO A 51 6.00 -9.91 -3.69
C PRO A 51 6.07 -9.33 -2.27
N GLU A 52 7.00 -9.82 -1.46
CA GLU A 52 7.28 -9.37 -0.11
C GLU A 52 7.70 -7.90 -0.07
N ILE A 53 8.51 -7.43 -1.02
CA ILE A 53 8.89 -6.01 -1.11
C ILE A 53 7.68 -5.14 -1.43
N ARG A 54 6.81 -5.59 -2.36
CA ARG A 54 5.59 -4.85 -2.68
C ARG A 54 4.65 -4.78 -1.48
N ALA A 55 4.52 -5.89 -0.74
CA ALA A 55 3.71 -5.95 0.48
C ALA A 55 4.23 -4.95 1.54
N ILE A 56 5.54 -4.95 1.81
CA ILE A 56 6.19 -3.98 2.73
C ILE A 56 5.93 -2.54 2.27
N CYS A 57 6.10 -2.25 0.98
CA CYS A 57 5.86 -0.90 0.46
C CYS A 57 4.40 -0.44 0.66
N MET A 58 3.41 -1.34 0.55
CA MET A 58 2.01 -0.98 0.77
C MET A 58 1.67 -0.78 2.25
N GLU A 59 2.28 -1.59 3.12
CA GLU A 59 2.18 -1.42 4.57
C GLU A 59 2.73 -0.06 5.01
N GLU A 60 3.96 0.28 4.61
CA GLU A 60 4.61 1.54 4.95
C GLU A 60 3.87 2.76 4.37
N LEU A 61 3.37 2.66 3.13
CA LEU A 61 2.58 3.73 2.54
C LEU A 61 1.30 3.99 3.36
N GLY A 62 0.63 2.94 3.83
CA GLY A 62 -0.50 3.06 4.76
C GLY A 62 -0.11 3.76 6.06
N THR A 63 1.02 3.37 6.66
CA THR A 63 1.56 3.99 7.87
C THR A 63 1.85 5.49 7.69
N TRP A 64 2.44 5.88 6.55
CA TRP A 64 2.70 7.29 6.24
C TRP A 64 1.43 8.09 6.00
N MET A 65 0.46 7.53 5.30
CA MET A 65 -0.84 8.17 5.11
C MET A 65 -1.55 8.42 6.44
N LYS A 66 -1.40 7.53 7.42
CA LYS A 66 -1.94 7.72 8.78
C LYS A 66 -1.16 8.74 9.60
N SER A 67 0.17 8.69 9.54
CA SER A 67 1.05 9.50 10.40
C SER A 67 1.26 10.93 9.88
N TYR A 68 1.17 11.11 8.56
CA TYR A 68 1.48 12.36 7.86
C TYR A 68 0.40 12.66 6.80
N THR A 69 -0.86 12.66 7.24
CA THR A 69 -2.06 12.82 6.39
C THR A 69 -1.96 14.02 5.43
N ALA A 70 -1.54 15.18 5.94
CA ALA A 70 -1.42 16.41 5.15
C ALA A 70 -0.45 16.31 3.95
N SER A 71 0.52 15.40 4.00
CA SER A 71 1.52 15.23 2.93
C SER A 71 1.27 13.99 2.07
N PHE A 72 0.73 12.92 2.65
CA PHE A 72 0.64 11.62 1.99
C PHE A 72 -0.77 11.15 1.67
N LEU A 73 -1.80 11.62 2.38
CA LEU A 73 -3.18 11.24 2.12
C LEU A 73 -3.73 12.07 0.93
N THR A 74 -3.20 11.80 -0.25
CA THR A 74 -3.57 12.47 -1.50
C THR A 74 -3.89 11.43 -2.57
N ASP A 75 -4.72 11.80 -3.55
CA ASP A 75 -5.05 10.95 -4.70
C ASP A 75 -3.82 10.45 -5.45
N GLY A 76 -2.75 11.26 -5.45
CA GLY A 76 -1.47 10.94 -6.07
C GLY A 76 -0.83 9.68 -5.49
N TYR A 77 -1.00 9.43 -4.19
CA TYR A 77 -0.49 8.26 -3.48
C TYR A 77 -1.53 7.16 -3.30
N LEU A 78 -2.79 7.52 -3.00
CA LEU A 78 -3.88 6.56 -2.80
C LEU A 78 -4.09 5.64 -4.01
N LYS A 79 -3.86 6.15 -5.23
CA LYS A 79 -3.94 5.33 -6.45
C LYS A 79 -3.04 4.10 -6.42
N TYR A 80 -1.90 4.15 -5.71
CA TYR A 80 -0.98 3.01 -5.61
C TYR A 80 -1.60 1.86 -4.83
N ILE A 81 -2.24 2.16 -3.69
CA ILE A 81 -2.99 1.14 -2.93
C ILE A 81 -4.15 0.60 -3.79
N GLY A 82 -4.91 1.49 -4.42
CA GLY A 82 -6.07 1.10 -5.24
C GLY A 82 -5.73 0.22 -6.44
N TRP A 83 -4.63 0.50 -7.15
CA TRP A 83 -4.16 -0.37 -8.23
C TRP A 83 -3.62 -1.69 -7.70
N THR A 84 -2.89 -1.65 -6.59
CA THR A 84 -2.25 -2.83 -5.99
C THR A 84 -3.25 -3.80 -5.33
N LEU A 85 -4.51 -3.41 -5.12
CA LEU A 85 -5.61 -4.34 -4.83
C LEU A 85 -5.84 -5.40 -5.92
N HIS A 86 -5.32 -5.18 -7.14
CA HIS A 86 -5.40 -6.13 -8.26
C HIS A 86 -4.16 -7.04 -8.36
N ASP A 87 -3.24 -7.00 -7.40
CA ASP A 87 -2.03 -7.82 -7.43
C ASP A 87 -2.35 -9.32 -7.45
N LYS A 88 -1.54 -10.10 -8.18
CA LYS A 88 -1.69 -11.56 -8.30
C LYS A 88 -1.39 -12.27 -6.97
N GLN A 89 -0.53 -11.67 -6.16
CA GLN A 89 0.01 -12.25 -4.93
C GLN A 89 -0.84 -11.88 -3.71
N ARG A 90 -1.05 -12.87 -2.85
CA ARG A 90 -1.96 -12.81 -1.69
C ARG A 90 -1.54 -11.73 -0.70
N GLU A 91 -0.29 -11.79 -0.28
CA GLU A 91 0.36 -10.97 0.71
C GLU A 91 0.31 -9.48 0.34
N VAL A 92 0.42 -9.18 -0.96
CA VAL A 92 0.35 -7.81 -1.47
C VAL A 92 -1.08 -7.25 -1.36
N ARG A 93 -2.09 -8.03 -1.78
CA ARG A 93 -3.50 -7.64 -1.64
C ARG A 93 -3.87 -7.50 -0.16
N LEU A 94 -3.41 -8.41 0.69
CA LEU A 94 -3.65 -8.38 2.12
C LEU A 94 -3.14 -7.08 2.76
N GLN A 95 -1.92 -6.66 2.42
CA GLN A 95 -1.36 -5.41 2.96
C GLN A 95 -2.10 -4.18 2.47
N CYS A 96 -2.57 -4.16 1.22
CA CYS A 96 -3.42 -3.08 0.74
C CYS A 96 -4.71 -2.96 1.55
N VAL A 97 -5.37 -4.08 1.84
CA VAL A 97 -6.62 -4.11 2.61
C VAL A 97 -6.38 -3.64 4.04
N LYS A 98 -5.30 -4.09 4.70
CA LYS A 98 -4.93 -3.65 6.06
C LYS A 98 -4.59 -2.16 6.12
N ALA A 99 -3.85 -1.65 5.14
CA ALA A 99 -3.56 -0.22 5.01
C ALA A 99 -4.88 0.59 4.92
N LEU A 100 -5.82 0.14 4.09
CA LEU A 100 -7.13 0.78 3.97
C LEU A 100 -7.93 0.72 5.26
N GLN A 101 -7.98 -0.42 5.97
CA GLN A 101 -8.64 -0.52 7.27
C GLN A 101 -8.09 0.53 8.23
N GLY A 102 -6.77 0.71 8.23
CA GLY A 102 -6.11 1.73 9.02
C GLY A 102 -6.53 3.16 8.65
N LEU A 103 -6.89 3.43 7.40
CA LEU A 103 -7.35 4.75 6.95
C LEU A 103 -8.85 4.97 7.21
N TYR A 104 -9.68 3.93 7.15
CA TYR A 104 -11.11 4.07 7.46
C TYR A 104 -11.42 4.00 8.95
N CYS A 105 -10.54 3.45 9.79
CA CYS A 105 -10.79 3.38 11.24
C CYS A 105 -10.80 4.73 11.96
N HIS A 106 -10.39 5.82 11.30
CA HIS A 106 -10.46 7.18 11.84
C HIS A 106 -11.35 8.06 10.95
N ARG A 107 -12.34 8.75 11.55
CA ARG A 107 -13.31 9.57 10.81
C ARG A 107 -12.64 10.68 10.00
N ASP A 108 -11.60 11.31 10.56
CA ASP A 108 -10.89 12.41 9.90
C ASP A 108 -10.21 11.95 8.60
N THR A 109 -9.53 10.79 8.62
CA THR A 109 -8.91 10.25 7.41
C THR A 109 -9.95 9.70 6.44
N ALA A 110 -10.99 9.03 6.93
CA ALA A 110 -12.08 8.49 6.12
C ALA A 110 -12.80 9.59 5.30
N ALA A 111 -12.96 10.79 5.86
CA ALA A 111 -13.54 11.94 5.16
C ALA A 111 -12.77 12.34 3.89
N HIS A 112 -11.46 12.08 3.84
CA HIS A 112 -10.61 12.35 2.68
C HIS A 112 -10.59 11.20 1.66
N MET A 113 -11.29 10.09 1.91
CA MET A 113 -11.24 8.88 1.08
C MET A 113 -12.37 8.81 0.04
N GLU A 114 -13.31 9.76 -0.01
CA GLU A 114 -14.53 9.67 -0.82
C GLU A 114 -14.27 9.36 -2.32
N LEU A 115 -13.34 10.10 -2.95
CA LEU A 115 -12.97 9.90 -4.35
C LEU A 115 -12.33 8.52 -4.58
N PHE A 116 -11.45 8.10 -3.67
CA PHE A 116 -10.83 6.78 -3.70
C PHE A 116 -11.89 5.68 -3.57
N THR A 117 -12.79 5.80 -2.60
CA THR A 117 -13.91 4.88 -2.36
C THR A 117 -14.75 4.74 -3.62
N SER A 118 -15.21 5.86 -4.18
CA SER A 118 -16.06 5.87 -5.36
C SER A 118 -15.42 5.12 -6.53
N ARG A 119 -14.11 5.30 -6.72
CA ARG A 119 -13.33 4.67 -7.79
C ARG A 119 -13.10 3.17 -7.58
N PHE A 120 -12.76 2.75 -6.36
CA PHE A 120 -12.30 1.38 -6.10
C PHE A 120 -13.30 0.49 -5.36
N LYS A 121 -14.50 1.00 -4.99
CA LYS A 121 -15.54 0.24 -4.29
C LYS A 121 -15.88 -1.10 -4.94
N THR A 122 -16.04 -1.10 -6.27
CA THR A 122 -16.42 -2.32 -7.00
C THR A 122 -15.34 -3.38 -6.86
N ARG A 123 -14.07 -2.97 -6.87
CA ARG A 123 -12.96 -3.89 -6.62
C ARG A 123 -12.98 -4.39 -5.18
N MET A 124 -13.11 -3.52 -4.19
CA MET A 124 -13.14 -3.93 -2.77
C MET A 124 -14.28 -4.93 -2.50
N VAL A 125 -15.50 -4.65 -2.98
CA VAL A 125 -16.64 -5.57 -2.84
C VAL A 125 -16.38 -6.91 -3.54
N SER A 126 -15.78 -6.92 -4.74
CA SER A 126 -15.44 -8.18 -5.41
C SER A 126 -14.46 -9.06 -4.62
N MET A 127 -13.61 -8.45 -3.77
CA MET A 127 -12.63 -9.18 -2.97
C MET A 127 -13.23 -9.84 -1.73
N VAL A 128 -14.53 -9.67 -1.45
CA VAL A 128 -15.24 -10.55 -0.49
C VAL A 128 -15.24 -12.01 -0.98
N LEU A 129 -15.09 -12.21 -2.28
CA LEU A 129 -14.92 -13.52 -2.92
C LEU A 129 -13.47 -13.70 -3.41
N ASP A 130 -12.49 -13.10 -2.74
CA ASP A 130 -11.08 -13.32 -3.08
C ASP A 130 -10.75 -14.82 -2.99
N LYS A 131 -9.87 -15.28 -3.88
CA LYS A 131 -9.44 -16.69 -3.93
C LYS A 131 -8.78 -17.12 -2.61
N GLU A 132 -8.19 -16.16 -1.88
CA GLU A 132 -7.55 -16.39 -0.60
C GLU A 132 -8.51 -15.99 0.54
N PRO A 133 -8.91 -16.93 1.41
CA PRO A 133 -9.97 -16.69 2.39
C PRO A 133 -9.61 -15.65 3.44
N ASP A 134 -8.33 -15.52 3.79
CA ASP A 134 -7.87 -14.53 4.75
C ASP A 134 -7.96 -13.10 4.20
N VAL A 135 -7.69 -12.90 2.90
CA VAL A 135 -7.92 -11.60 2.24
C VAL A 135 -9.41 -11.27 2.26
N ALA A 136 -10.27 -12.24 1.94
CA ALA A 136 -11.72 -12.05 1.97
C ALA A 136 -12.23 -11.62 3.35
N VAL A 137 -11.73 -12.26 4.43
CA VAL A 137 -12.07 -11.89 5.81
C VAL A 137 -11.65 -10.44 6.12
N GLU A 138 -10.44 -10.04 5.76
CA GLU A 138 -9.98 -8.67 5.97
C GLU A 138 -10.78 -7.64 5.13
N VAL A 139 -11.24 -8.03 3.94
CA VAL A 139 -12.09 -7.17 3.12
C VAL A 139 -13.46 -6.97 3.76
N VAL A 140 -14.05 -8.02 4.34
CA VAL A 140 -15.32 -7.88 5.08
C VAL A 140 -15.16 -6.90 6.24
N LYS A 141 -14.09 -7.01 7.03
CA LYS A 141 -13.78 -6.05 8.10
C LYS A 141 -13.63 -4.62 7.58
N LEU A 142 -12.91 -4.44 6.46
CA LEU A 142 -12.77 -3.15 5.81
C LEU A 142 -14.12 -2.55 5.42
N LEU A 143 -14.99 -3.33 4.78
CA LEU A 143 -16.32 -2.87 4.38
C LEU A 143 -17.20 -2.52 5.58
N THR A 144 -17.06 -3.25 6.70
CA THR A 144 -17.73 -2.88 7.96
C THR A 144 -17.28 -1.51 8.46
N LEU A 145 -15.96 -1.24 8.50
CA LEU A 145 -15.43 0.08 8.90
C LEU A 145 -15.93 1.22 8.01
N MET A 146 -16.19 0.97 6.73
CA MET A 146 -16.69 1.98 5.79
C MET A 146 -18.17 2.32 5.99
N LEU A 147 -18.92 1.52 6.75
CA LEU A 147 -20.36 1.71 7.00
C LEU A 147 -20.65 2.38 8.36
N GLU A 148 -19.65 2.52 9.24
CA GLU A 148 -19.73 3.13 10.59
C GLU A 148 -19.50 4.67 10.59
#